data_AF-A0A844BJQ7-F1
#
_entry.id   AF-A0A844BJQ7-F1
#
_cell.length_a   1.000
_cell.length_b   1.000
_cell.length_c   1.000
_cell.angle_alpha   90.00
_cell.angle_beta   90.00
_cell.angle_gamma   90.00
#
_symmetry.space_group_name_H-M   'P 1'
#
loop_
_entity.id
_entity.type
_entity.pdbx_description
1 polymer ?
#
loop_
_entity_poly.entity_id
_entity_poly.type
_entity_poly.pdbx_seq_one_letter_code
_entity_poly.pdbx_strand_id
1 'polypeptide(L)'
;MAQKAGVGAWENPSYTMIRWIEDAPGLGWYYNWRADQIWSRQKHRRDVEFVPMIHNAREVNKPIQSERRVTTLLGFNEPDGYGGDHQAGMTVAEAIALWPKLQARGLRLGSPATTRDQTLGPNSWQRRFMTEIERRGMRVDFMAVHYYTTDGDVEAFRRWLIQVHREYRRPIWVTEFAYIDWNRPRAASYERNAAFAASAMQMMEELPFVERYAWFAANPYPWGGSAPRINLVDDRLKPTPVGKAYEQMMAAFASVEVASAE
;
A
#
# COMPACT_ATOMS: atom_id res chain seq x y z
N MET A 1 7.91 -14.35 -12.03
CA MET A 1 8.17 -13.98 -10.61
C MET A 1 6.83 -13.65 -9.97
N ALA A 2 6.74 -13.32 -8.68
CA ALA A 2 5.47 -12.82 -8.14
C ALA A 2 5.29 -11.37 -8.59
N GLN A 3 4.14 -11.03 -9.17
CA GLN A 3 3.87 -9.71 -9.71
C GLN A 3 3.87 -8.64 -8.60
N LYS A 4 4.65 -7.56 -8.79
CA LYS A 4 4.84 -6.52 -7.76
C LYS A 4 3.58 -5.68 -7.52
N ALA A 5 2.77 -5.50 -8.56
CA ALA A 5 1.58 -4.66 -8.54
C ALA A 5 0.47 -5.23 -7.64
N GLY A 6 -0.01 -4.39 -6.73
CA GLY A 6 -1.15 -4.65 -5.88
C GLY A 6 -2.09 -3.45 -5.82
N VAL A 7 -3.06 -3.49 -4.90
CA VAL A 7 -4.02 -2.39 -4.74
C VAL A 7 -4.53 -2.28 -3.31
N GLY A 8 -4.77 -1.06 -2.85
CA GLY A 8 -5.58 -0.79 -1.67
C GLY A 8 -7.07 -0.74 -2.04
N ALA A 9 -7.91 -1.56 -1.42
CA ALA A 9 -9.34 -1.65 -1.74
C ALA A 9 -10.18 -1.98 -0.49
N TRP A 10 -11.49 -1.72 -0.54
CA TRP A 10 -12.43 -2.07 0.54
C TRP A 10 -13.76 -2.57 -0.03
N GLU A 11 -14.62 -3.12 0.82
CA GLU A 11 -15.96 -3.55 0.41
C GLU A 11 -16.74 -2.40 -0.23
N ASN A 12 -17.21 -2.62 -1.45
CA ASN A 12 -18.28 -1.80 -2.02
C ASN A 12 -19.65 -2.27 -1.46
N PRO A 13 -20.70 -1.42 -1.49
CA PRO A 13 -22.02 -1.77 -0.94
C PRO A 13 -22.64 -3.07 -1.49
N SER A 14 -22.25 -3.46 -2.71
CA SER A 14 -22.70 -4.70 -3.35
C SER A 14 -21.89 -5.94 -2.94
N TYR A 15 -20.78 -5.79 -2.20
CA TYR A 15 -19.83 -6.84 -1.81
C TYR A 15 -19.28 -7.63 -3.00
N THR A 16 -18.95 -6.91 -4.07
CA THR A 16 -18.40 -7.45 -5.31
C THR A 16 -16.96 -6.99 -5.57
N MET A 17 -16.35 -6.22 -4.66
CA MET A 17 -14.98 -5.73 -4.82
C MET A 17 -13.98 -6.85 -5.05
N ILE A 18 -14.05 -7.91 -4.23
CA ILE A 18 -13.12 -9.04 -4.40
C ILE A 18 -13.25 -9.69 -5.78
N ARG A 19 -14.46 -9.72 -6.36
CA ARG A 19 -14.63 -10.24 -7.72
C ARG A 19 -13.82 -9.42 -8.72
N TRP A 20 -13.87 -8.09 -8.63
CA TRP A 20 -13.06 -7.22 -9.51
C TRP A 20 -11.56 -7.45 -9.29
N ILE A 21 -11.11 -7.56 -8.04
CA ILE A 21 -9.70 -7.85 -7.70
C ILE A 21 -9.26 -9.18 -8.34
N GLU A 22 -10.06 -10.23 -8.19
CA GLU A 22 -9.74 -11.57 -8.69
C GLU A 22 -9.85 -11.69 -10.21
N ASP A 23 -10.70 -10.88 -10.85
CA ASP A 23 -10.86 -10.84 -12.30
C ASP A 23 -9.81 -9.94 -12.99
N ALA A 24 -9.07 -9.10 -12.23
CA ALA A 24 -8.07 -8.16 -12.76
C ALA A 24 -6.77 -8.89 -13.16
N PRO A 25 -6.43 -8.96 -14.47
CA PRO A 25 -5.23 -9.65 -14.90
C PRO A 25 -3.98 -8.93 -14.40
N GLY A 26 -3.11 -9.70 -13.78
CA GLY A 26 -1.81 -9.24 -13.32
C GLY A 26 -1.80 -8.50 -11.98
N LEU A 27 -2.91 -8.50 -11.26
CA LEU A 27 -2.93 -8.02 -9.88
C LEU A 27 -2.41 -9.13 -8.95
N GLY A 28 -1.25 -8.93 -8.33
CA GLY A 28 -0.59 -9.97 -7.53
C GLY A 28 -1.06 -10.04 -6.08
N TRP A 29 -1.49 -8.91 -5.52
CA TRP A 29 -1.89 -8.81 -4.12
C TRP A 29 -2.83 -7.63 -3.85
N TYR A 30 -3.52 -7.66 -2.72
CA TYR A 30 -4.29 -6.52 -2.23
C TYR A 30 -4.22 -6.44 -0.71
N TYR A 31 -4.57 -5.27 -0.19
CA TYR A 31 -4.85 -5.09 1.23
C TYR A 31 -6.00 -4.10 1.40
N ASN A 32 -6.54 -4.05 2.62
CA ASN A 32 -7.75 -3.29 2.95
C ASN A 32 -7.68 -2.58 4.30
N TRP A 33 -6.47 -2.29 4.79
CA TRP A 33 -6.22 -1.66 6.09
C TRP A 33 -6.73 -2.44 7.31
N ARG A 34 -7.06 -3.73 7.16
CA ARG A 34 -7.60 -4.57 8.25
C ARG A 34 -6.85 -5.89 8.42
N ALA A 35 -7.13 -6.56 9.53
CA ALA A 35 -6.65 -7.91 9.82
C ALA A 35 -7.46 -9.01 9.10
N ASP A 36 -8.65 -8.69 8.59
CA ASP A 36 -9.56 -9.59 7.90
C ASP A 36 -9.70 -9.23 6.42
N GLN A 37 -9.71 -10.25 5.56
CA GLN A 37 -9.83 -10.10 4.11
C GLN A 37 -11.16 -9.48 3.69
N ILE A 38 -11.24 -8.98 2.44
CA ILE A 38 -12.48 -8.43 1.90
C ILE A 38 -13.56 -9.54 1.82
N TRP A 39 -14.74 -9.24 2.37
CA TRP A 39 -15.86 -10.16 2.38
C TRP A 39 -16.64 -10.15 1.06
N SER A 40 -17.26 -11.29 0.72
CA SER A 40 -18.20 -11.42 -0.39
C SER A 40 -19.35 -12.37 -0.04
N ARG A 41 -20.51 -12.14 -0.66
CA ARG A 41 -21.66 -13.05 -0.62
C ARG A 41 -21.43 -14.35 -1.37
N GLN A 42 -20.57 -14.32 -2.39
CA GLN A 42 -20.29 -15.46 -3.26
C GLN A 42 -18.93 -16.05 -2.92
N LYS A 43 -18.77 -17.35 -3.18
CA LYS A 43 -17.44 -17.98 -3.16
C LYS A 43 -16.64 -17.45 -4.35
N HIS A 44 -15.37 -17.14 -4.12
CA HIS A 44 -14.42 -16.68 -5.14
C HIS A 44 -13.16 -17.56 -5.13
N ARG A 45 -12.36 -17.48 -6.19
CA ARG A 45 -11.13 -18.28 -6.35
C ARG A 45 -10.12 -17.99 -5.24
N ARG A 46 -9.97 -16.71 -4.84
CA ARG A 46 -8.99 -16.25 -3.82
C ARG A 46 -7.57 -16.57 -4.26
N ASP A 47 -7.24 -16.22 -5.48
CA ASP A 47 -5.93 -16.42 -6.11
C ASP A 47 -5.03 -15.18 -5.96
N VAL A 48 -5.62 -13.99 -5.73
CA VAL A 48 -4.86 -12.76 -5.43
C VAL A 48 -4.52 -12.73 -3.95
N GLU A 49 -3.24 -12.51 -3.60
CA GLU A 49 -2.80 -12.57 -2.21
C GLU A 49 -3.41 -11.46 -1.36
N PHE A 50 -4.08 -11.84 -0.27
CA PHE A 50 -4.47 -10.90 0.78
C PHE A 50 -3.29 -10.66 1.74
N VAL A 51 -2.92 -9.39 1.91
CA VAL A 51 -1.94 -8.96 2.92
C VAL A 51 -2.67 -8.26 4.08
N PRO A 52 -2.78 -8.88 5.27
CA PRO A 52 -3.39 -8.23 6.42
C PRO A 52 -2.56 -7.05 6.94
N MET A 53 -3.23 -6.14 7.64
CA MET A 53 -2.65 -5.02 8.36
C MET A 53 -3.14 -4.99 9.81
N ILE A 54 -2.25 -4.65 10.75
CA ILE A 54 -2.66 -4.19 12.08
C ILE A 54 -2.62 -2.67 12.06
N HIS A 55 -3.77 -2.03 11.83
CA HIS A 55 -3.82 -0.60 11.52
C HIS A 55 -3.34 0.27 12.68
N ASN A 56 -3.79 -0.01 13.90
CA ASN A 56 -3.52 0.80 15.08
C ASN A 56 -3.44 -0.03 16.36
N ALA A 57 -3.15 0.63 17.49
CA ALA A 57 -3.01 0.01 18.80
C ALA A 57 -4.20 -0.86 19.24
N ARG A 58 -5.44 -0.48 18.87
CA ARG A 58 -6.66 -1.19 19.25
C ARG A 58 -6.81 -2.53 18.53
N GLU A 59 -6.12 -2.69 17.40
CA GLU A 59 -6.23 -3.86 16.53
C GLU A 59 -5.17 -4.93 16.81
N VAL A 60 -4.18 -4.65 17.66
CA VAL A 60 -3.02 -5.53 17.87
C VAL A 60 -3.38 -6.96 18.28
N ASN A 61 -4.51 -7.14 18.96
CA ASN A 61 -5.00 -8.44 19.40
C ASN A 61 -6.03 -9.06 18.44
N LYS A 62 -6.48 -8.35 17.39
CA LYS A 62 -7.44 -8.90 16.42
C LYS A 62 -6.86 -10.16 15.76
N PRO A 63 -7.66 -11.22 15.57
CA PRO A 63 -7.24 -12.37 14.80
C PRO A 63 -7.15 -11.99 13.32
N ILE A 64 -6.17 -12.56 12.61
CA ILE A 64 -6.11 -12.46 11.15
C ILE A 64 -7.15 -13.43 10.58
N GLN A 65 -8.07 -12.94 9.75
CA GLN A 65 -9.11 -13.75 9.13
C GLN A 65 -8.91 -13.79 7.62
N SER A 66 -8.53 -14.96 7.11
CA SER A 66 -8.27 -15.18 5.69
C SER A 66 -8.66 -16.60 5.29
N GLU A 67 -9.23 -16.76 4.10
CA GLU A 67 -9.56 -18.08 3.50
C GLU A 67 -8.30 -18.78 2.96
N ARG A 68 -7.22 -18.03 2.74
CA ARG A 68 -5.92 -18.53 2.30
C ARG A 68 -4.84 -18.29 3.36
N ARG A 69 -3.75 -19.05 3.31
CA ARG A 69 -2.60 -18.83 4.19
C ARG A 69 -2.01 -17.45 3.93
N VAL A 70 -1.90 -16.65 4.98
CA VAL A 70 -1.17 -15.37 4.95
C VAL A 70 0.32 -15.60 5.20
N THR A 71 1.18 -14.84 4.53
CA THR A 71 2.64 -14.95 4.66
C THR A 71 3.30 -13.67 5.19
N THR A 72 2.62 -12.53 4.98
CA THR A 72 3.13 -11.19 5.26
C THR A 72 2.12 -10.38 6.08
N LEU A 73 2.60 -9.44 6.88
CA LEU A 73 1.82 -8.55 7.73
C LEU A 73 2.32 -7.11 7.56
N LEU A 74 1.40 -6.18 7.29
CA LEU A 74 1.65 -4.75 7.36
C LEU A 74 1.48 -4.23 8.79
N GLY A 75 2.40 -3.36 9.20
CA GLY A 75 2.37 -2.69 10.50
C GLY A 75 1.36 -1.54 10.58
N PHE A 76 1.55 -0.66 11.56
CA PHE A 76 0.64 0.46 11.81
C PHE A 76 0.58 1.46 10.65
N ASN A 77 -0.63 1.99 10.38
CA ASN A 77 -0.91 2.92 9.30
C ASN A 77 -0.80 4.37 9.76
N GLU A 78 0.13 5.13 9.19
CA GLU A 78 0.39 6.56 9.49
C GLU A 78 0.35 6.86 11.01
N PRO A 79 1.18 6.20 11.82
CA PRO A 79 1.22 6.42 13.26
C PRO A 79 1.65 7.85 13.63
N ASP A 80 2.34 8.55 12.74
CA ASP A 80 2.72 9.95 12.89
C ASP A 80 1.57 10.94 12.68
N GLY A 81 0.42 10.46 12.20
CA GLY A 81 -0.80 11.24 12.02
C GLY A 81 -1.55 11.57 13.30
N TYR A 82 -2.73 12.18 13.16
CA TYR A 82 -3.54 12.64 14.30
C TYR A 82 -4.54 11.59 14.83
N GLY A 83 -4.53 10.38 14.27
CA GLY A 83 -5.47 9.31 14.62
C GLY A 83 -6.80 9.41 13.88
N GLY A 84 -7.86 8.85 14.47
CA GLY A 84 -9.20 8.76 13.86
C GLY A 84 -9.40 7.48 13.06
N ASP A 85 -10.24 7.54 12.03
CA ASP A 85 -10.59 6.38 11.20
C ASP A 85 -9.61 6.17 10.03
N HIS A 86 -8.75 7.16 9.74
CA HIS A 86 -7.83 7.14 8.58
C HIS A 86 -6.37 6.86 8.95
N GLN A 87 -5.96 7.21 10.17
CA GLN A 87 -4.56 7.13 10.63
C GLN A 87 -4.50 6.51 12.02
N ALA A 88 -3.37 5.90 12.38
CA ALA A 88 -3.24 5.20 13.65
C ALA A 88 -3.06 6.14 14.84
N GLY A 89 -2.35 7.26 14.66
CA GLY A 89 -2.08 8.27 15.70
C GLY A 89 -1.43 7.67 16.94
N MET A 90 -0.15 7.32 16.83
CA MET A 90 0.61 6.60 17.87
C MET A 90 1.97 7.24 18.08
N THR A 91 2.40 7.33 19.34
CA THR A 91 3.80 7.67 19.64
C THR A 91 4.74 6.52 19.25
N VAL A 92 6.02 6.85 19.03
CA VAL A 92 7.06 5.82 18.82
C VAL A 92 7.12 4.86 20.00
N ALA A 93 7.00 5.36 21.24
CA ALA A 93 7.06 4.53 22.44
C ALA A 93 5.93 3.49 22.51
N GLU A 94 4.70 3.90 22.16
CA GLU A 94 3.56 2.99 22.09
C GLU A 94 3.73 1.94 20.98
N ALA A 95 4.14 2.36 19.78
CA ALA A 95 4.39 1.43 18.68
C ALA A 95 5.46 0.39 19.05
N ILE A 96 6.54 0.82 19.71
CA ILE A 96 7.61 -0.06 20.20
C ILE A 96 7.13 -1.00 21.29
N ALA A 97 6.29 -0.54 22.22
CA ALA A 97 5.72 -1.39 23.26
C ALA A 97 4.80 -2.49 22.70
N LEU A 98 4.11 -2.20 21.59
CA LEU A 98 3.19 -3.13 20.94
C LEU A 98 3.86 -4.02 19.88
N TRP A 99 5.03 -3.64 19.37
CA TRP A 99 5.72 -4.34 18.28
C TRP A 99 5.95 -5.85 18.52
N PRO A 100 6.31 -6.31 19.75
CA PRO A 100 6.48 -7.74 20.01
C PRO A 100 5.24 -8.58 19.69
N LYS A 101 4.03 -8.02 19.82
CA LYS A 101 2.78 -8.72 19.49
C LYS A 101 2.62 -8.95 17.98
N LEU A 102 3.14 -8.04 17.15
CA LEU A 102 3.16 -8.21 15.69
C LEU A 102 4.24 -9.22 15.31
N GLN A 103 5.43 -9.15 15.92
CA GLN A 103 6.49 -10.12 15.67
C GLN A 103 6.08 -11.56 16.02
N ALA A 104 5.33 -11.73 17.12
CA ALA A 104 4.82 -13.02 17.58
C ALA A 104 3.84 -13.69 16.60
N ARG A 105 3.33 -12.97 15.60
CA ARG A 105 2.52 -13.56 14.52
C ARG A 105 3.34 -14.45 13.59
N GLY A 106 4.68 -14.36 13.62
CA GLY A 106 5.57 -15.21 12.82
C GLY A 106 5.51 -14.96 11.31
N LEU A 107 4.81 -13.91 10.87
CA LEU A 107 4.72 -13.49 9.47
C LEU A 107 5.89 -12.58 9.10
N ARG A 108 6.21 -12.48 7.80
CA ARG A 108 7.09 -11.42 7.30
C ARG A 108 6.46 -10.06 7.64
N LEU A 109 7.20 -9.19 8.31
CA LEU A 109 6.65 -8.01 8.98
C LEU A 109 7.21 -6.72 8.39
N GLY A 110 6.33 -5.94 7.78
CA GLY A 110 6.65 -4.60 7.30
C GLY A 110 6.72 -3.61 8.45
N SER A 111 7.52 -2.56 8.31
CA SER A 111 7.49 -1.42 9.24
C SER A 111 6.08 -0.81 9.33
N PRO A 112 5.81 0.03 10.35
CA PRO A 112 4.76 1.02 10.20
C PRO A 112 5.01 1.85 8.93
N ALA A 113 3.94 2.25 8.25
CA ALA A 113 4.02 3.15 7.11
C ALA A 113 3.65 4.56 7.58
N THR A 114 4.62 5.46 7.65
CA THR A 114 4.41 6.85 8.05
C THR A 114 3.94 7.71 6.88
N THR A 115 3.42 8.91 7.15
CA THR A 115 3.25 9.91 6.09
C THR A 115 4.61 10.20 5.43
N ARG A 116 4.62 10.57 4.15
CA ARG A 116 5.85 10.74 3.36
C ARG A 116 6.93 11.58 4.05
N ASP A 117 6.50 12.67 4.69
CA ASP A 117 7.41 13.65 5.31
C ASP A 117 7.96 13.15 6.68
N GLN A 118 7.39 12.08 7.24
CA GLN A 118 7.85 11.42 8.46
C GLN A 118 8.61 10.12 8.20
N THR A 119 8.83 9.75 6.94
CA THR A 119 9.62 8.59 6.55
C THR A 119 11.14 8.82 6.67
N LEU A 120 11.64 10.02 6.35
CA LEU A 120 13.07 10.33 6.28
C LEU A 120 13.45 11.50 7.20
N GLY A 121 14.71 11.53 7.64
CA GLY A 121 15.28 12.59 8.47
C GLY A 121 15.52 12.18 9.92
N PRO A 122 16.50 12.77 10.62
CA PRO A 122 16.95 12.31 11.93
C PRO A 122 15.85 12.37 13.01
N ASN A 123 14.93 13.32 12.88
CA ASN A 123 13.83 13.54 13.83
C ASN A 123 12.49 12.94 13.38
N SER A 124 12.47 12.28 12.22
CA SER A 124 11.24 11.71 11.68
C SER A 124 10.70 10.59 12.59
N TRP A 125 9.39 10.37 12.58
CA TRP A 125 8.78 9.28 13.32
C TRP A 125 9.40 7.94 12.94
N GLN A 126 9.55 7.67 11.64
CA GLN A 126 10.10 6.41 11.14
C GLN A 126 11.53 6.18 11.60
N ARG A 127 12.39 7.21 11.55
CA ARG A 127 13.79 7.09 11.96
C ARG A 127 13.90 6.78 13.44
N ARG A 128 13.11 7.45 14.28
CA ARG A 128 13.09 7.20 15.74
C ARG A 128 12.59 5.79 16.05
N PHE A 129 11.56 5.31 15.35
CA PHE A 129 11.07 3.94 15.49
C PHE A 129 12.15 2.92 15.08
N MET A 130 12.74 3.06 13.90
CA MET A 130 13.78 2.13 13.40
C MET A 130 15.03 2.12 14.29
N THR A 131 15.39 3.27 14.88
CA THR A 131 16.47 3.34 15.88
C THR A 131 16.16 2.50 17.13
N GLU A 132 14.92 2.53 17.62
CA GLU A 132 14.51 1.68 18.74
C GLU A 132 14.42 0.19 18.36
N ILE A 133 14.01 -0.12 17.13
CA ILE A 133 14.03 -1.49 16.59
C ILE A 133 15.45 -2.05 16.62
N GLU A 134 16.42 -1.29 16.08
CA GLU A 134 17.85 -1.65 16.05
C GLU A 134 18.42 -1.80 17.46
N ARG A 135 18.17 -0.81 18.34
CA ARG A 135 18.65 -0.82 19.73
C ARG A 135 18.14 -2.03 20.52
N ARG A 136 16.92 -2.49 20.24
CA ARG A 136 16.27 -3.61 20.95
C ARG A 136 16.43 -4.96 20.25
N GLY A 137 17.08 -5.01 19.09
CA GLY A 137 17.20 -6.24 18.29
C GLY A 137 15.85 -6.79 17.81
N MET A 138 14.86 -5.92 17.58
CA MET A 138 13.55 -6.32 17.07
C MET A 138 13.56 -6.47 15.56
N ARG A 139 12.60 -7.23 15.02
CA ARG A 139 12.51 -7.57 13.60
C ARG A 139 11.61 -6.59 12.85
N VAL A 140 12.12 -6.10 11.73
CA VAL A 140 11.42 -5.42 10.64
C VAL A 140 12.05 -5.93 9.35
N ASP A 141 11.29 -6.62 8.50
CA ASP A 141 11.82 -7.32 7.33
C ASP A 141 11.83 -6.47 6.07
N PHE A 142 10.91 -5.50 5.96
CA PHE A 142 10.84 -4.56 4.85
C PHE A 142 10.26 -3.21 5.34
N MET A 143 10.53 -2.15 4.58
CA MET A 143 9.95 -0.83 4.81
C MET A 143 8.63 -0.74 4.05
N ALA A 144 7.52 -0.51 4.76
CA ALA A 144 6.27 -0.07 4.16
C ALA A 144 6.27 1.46 4.10
N VAL A 145 5.93 2.04 2.95
CA VAL A 145 5.99 3.50 2.74
C VAL A 145 4.82 4.03 1.92
N HIS A 146 4.40 5.26 2.23
CA HIS A 146 3.39 6.00 1.47
C HIS A 146 4.05 7.14 0.69
N TYR A 147 3.61 7.33 -0.56
CA TYR A 147 4.07 8.42 -1.41
C TYR A 147 2.90 9.11 -2.12
N TYR A 148 2.40 10.17 -1.50
CA TYR A 148 1.51 11.12 -2.14
C TYR A 148 2.31 12.32 -2.65
N THR A 149 2.06 12.72 -3.89
CA THR A 149 2.69 13.90 -4.49
C THR A 149 1.65 14.89 -4.99
N THR A 150 2.01 16.17 -4.99
CA THR A 150 1.21 17.30 -5.51
C THR A 150 1.67 17.77 -6.90
N ASP A 151 2.80 17.27 -7.41
CA ASP A 151 3.40 17.68 -8.69
C ASP A 151 3.48 16.55 -9.73
N GLY A 152 3.35 15.28 -9.31
CA GLY A 152 3.48 14.12 -10.19
C GLY A 152 4.93 13.82 -10.62
N ASP A 153 5.94 14.37 -9.95
CA ASP A 153 7.35 14.13 -10.29
C ASP A 153 7.80 12.70 -9.91
N VAL A 154 7.86 11.83 -10.92
CA VAL A 154 8.30 10.43 -10.79
C VAL A 154 9.80 10.33 -10.49
N GLU A 155 10.61 11.28 -10.95
CA GLU A 155 12.04 11.26 -10.65
C GLU A 155 12.32 11.72 -9.21
N ALA A 156 11.53 12.65 -8.66
CA ALA A 156 11.52 12.93 -7.23
C ALA A 156 11.13 11.68 -6.43
N PHE A 157 10.13 10.93 -6.90
CA PHE A 157 9.71 9.69 -6.26
C PHE A 157 10.84 8.63 -6.29
N ARG A 158 11.47 8.42 -7.45
CA ARG A 158 12.63 7.52 -7.61
C ARG A 158 13.75 7.89 -6.64
N ARG A 159 14.16 9.17 -6.60
CA ARG A 159 15.20 9.66 -5.70
C ARG A 159 14.85 9.43 -4.23
N TRP A 160 13.58 9.62 -3.87
CA TRP A 160 13.10 9.40 -2.51
C TRP A 160 13.16 7.91 -2.13
N LEU A 161 12.70 6.99 -2.99
CA LEU A 161 12.81 5.54 -2.75
C LEU A 161 14.26 5.09 -2.59
N ILE A 162 15.18 5.62 -3.39
CA ILE A 162 16.63 5.36 -3.26
C ILE A 162 17.14 5.83 -1.89
N GLN A 163 16.68 7.00 -1.40
CA GLN A 163 17.06 7.51 -0.08
C GLN A 163 16.51 6.63 1.05
N VAL A 164 15.24 6.24 0.99
CA VAL A 164 14.63 5.28 1.95
C VAL A 164 15.43 3.97 1.99
N HIS A 165 15.76 3.42 0.83
CA HIS A 165 16.52 2.17 0.76
C HIS A 165 17.93 2.33 1.34
N ARG A 166 18.62 3.43 1.05
CA ARG A 166 19.96 3.73 1.60
C ARG A 166 19.93 3.90 3.12
N GLU A 167 18.91 4.57 3.64
CA GLU A 167 18.75 4.88 5.06
C GLU A 167 18.48 3.60 5.87
N TYR A 168 17.52 2.79 5.43
CA TYR A 168 17.02 1.65 6.21
C TYR A 168 17.56 0.29 5.76
N ARG A 169 18.23 0.21 4.60
CA ARG A 169 18.89 -1.00 4.05
C ARG A 169 18.01 -2.25 4.07
N ARG A 170 16.74 -2.06 3.70
CA ARG A 170 15.70 -3.09 3.68
C ARG A 170 14.90 -2.97 2.39
N PRO A 171 14.37 -4.08 1.84
CA PRO A 171 13.43 -4.02 0.73
C PRO A 171 12.26 -3.07 1.02
N ILE A 172 11.67 -2.50 -0.02
CA ILE A 172 10.60 -1.52 0.08
C ILE A 172 9.31 -2.06 -0.51
N TRP A 173 8.22 -1.87 0.22
CA TRP A 173 6.86 -1.96 -0.28
C TRP A 173 6.25 -0.56 -0.28
N VAL A 174 5.83 -0.08 -1.45
CA VAL A 174 5.08 1.17 -1.56
C VAL A 174 3.60 0.85 -1.37
N THR A 175 3.11 0.93 -0.14
CA THR A 175 1.75 0.47 0.20
C THR A 175 0.66 1.46 -0.21
N GLU A 176 1.02 2.73 -0.43
CA GLU A 176 0.13 3.75 -0.99
C GLU A 176 0.93 4.69 -1.89
N PHE A 177 0.43 4.95 -3.09
CA PHE A 177 0.90 6.07 -3.92
C PHE A 177 -0.22 6.63 -4.80
N ALA A 178 -0.23 7.96 -4.97
CA ALA A 178 -1.13 8.67 -5.88
C ALA A 178 -0.66 10.12 -6.15
N TYR A 179 -1.14 10.72 -7.24
CA TYR A 179 -1.04 12.17 -7.44
C TYR A 179 -2.28 12.84 -6.84
N ILE A 180 -2.10 13.36 -5.62
CA ILE A 180 -3.15 14.02 -4.83
C ILE A 180 -2.58 15.12 -3.95
N ASP A 181 -3.25 16.28 -3.96
CA ASP A 181 -3.13 17.29 -2.92
C ASP A 181 -4.33 17.14 -1.98
N TRP A 182 -4.10 16.64 -0.76
CA TRP A 182 -5.16 16.42 0.23
C TRP A 182 -5.85 17.72 0.69
N ASN A 183 -5.20 18.88 0.53
CA ASN A 183 -5.81 20.20 0.78
C ASN A 183 -6.59 20.71 -0.44
N ARG A 184 -6.29 20.19 -1.63
CA ARG A 184 -6.98 20.52 -2.89
C ARG A 184 -7.36 19.24 -3.64
N PRO A 185 -8.25 18.40 -3.08
CA PRO A 185 -8.51 17.04 -3.59
C PRO A 185 -9.09 16.98 -5.02
N ARG A 186 -9.49 18.13 -5.57
CA ARG A 186 -10.02 18.29 -6.93
C ARG A 186 -9.00 18.84 -7.93
N ALA A 187 -7.76 19.11 -7.51
CA ALA A 187 -6.75 19.74 -8.35
C ALA A 187 -6.21 18.82 -9.45
N ALA A 188 -6.13 17.51 -9.18
CA ALA A 188 -5.68 16.53 -10.16
C ALA A 188 -6.86 15.95 -10.95
N SER A 189 -6.65 15.75 -12.26
CA SER A 189 -7.61 15.06 -13.13
C SER A 189 -7.32 13.56 -13.16
N TYR A 190 -8.25 12.77 -13.73
CA TYR A 190 -8.01 11.33 -13.95
C TYR A 190 -6.85 11.11 -14.92
N GLU A 191 -6.71 11.95 -15.95
CA GLU A 191 -5.65 11.84 -16.96
C GLU A 191 -4.27 12.09 -16.35
N ARG A 192 -4.17 13.08 -15.45
CA ARG A 192 -2.93 13.34 -14.70
C ARG A 192 -2.57 12.18 -13.77
N ASN A 193 -3.55 11.61 -13.07
CA ASN A 193 -3.31 10.43 -12.24
C ASN A 193 -2.96 9.19 -13.08
N ALA A 194 -3.59 9.00 -14.24
CA ALA A 194 -3.30 7.88 -15.13
C ALA A 194 -1.87 7.93 -15.67
N ALA A 195 -1.42 9.12 -16.10
CA ALA A 195 -0.04 9.34 -16.54
C ALA A 195 0.96 9.10 -15.40
N PHE A 196 0.69 9.64 -14.20
CA PHE A 196 1.54 9.43 -13.03
C PHE A 196 1.59 7.94 -12.63
N ALA A 197 0.46 7.25 -12.58
CA ALA A 197 0.38 5.83 -12.26
C ALA A 197 1.26 5.01 -13.21
N ALA A 198 1.10 5.20 -14.53
CA ALA A 198 1.86 4.45 -15.51
C ALA A 198 3.38 4.68 -15.39
N SER A 199 3.81 5.94 -15.29
CA SER A 199 5.24 6.27 -15.17
C SER A 199 5.83 5.83 -13.82
N ALA A 200 5.08 5.93 -12.72
CA ALA A 200 5.55 5.48 -11.40
C ALA A 200 5.67 3.95 -11.32
N MET A 201 4.72 3.21 -11.90
CA MET A 201 4.79 1.75 -12.00
C MET A 201 6.01 1.30 -12.78
N GLN A 202 6.23 1.86 -13.98
CA GLN A 202 7.41 1.58 -14.80
C GLN A 202 8.71 1.83 -14.03
N MET A 203 8.79 2.97 -13.34
CA MET A 203 9.94 3.31 -12.51
C MET A 203 10.18 2.30 -11.39
N MET A 204 9.14 1.85 -10.69
CA MET A 204 9.26 0.89 -9.59
C MET A 204 9.61 -0.52 -10.04
N GLU A 205 9.23 -0.92 -11.26
CA GLU A 205 9.69 -2.19 -11.84
C GLU A 205 11.21 -2.20 -12.06
N GLU A 206 11.80 -1.07 -12.44
CA GLU A 206 13.25 -0.91 -12.65
C GLU A 206 14.07 -0.84 -11.35
N LEU A 207 13.42 -0.70 -10.19
CA LEU A 207 14.09 -0.65 -8.89
C LEU A 207 14.10 -2.04 -8.23
N PRO A 208 15.24 -2.74 -8.16
CA PRO A 208 15.28 -4.12 -7.65
C PRO A 208 14.99 -4.23 -6.15
N PHE A 209 15.15 -3.14 -5.40
CA PHE A 209 14.82 -3.10 -3.97
C PHE A 209 13.35 -2.76 -3.70
N VAL A 210 12.56 -2.40 -4.72
CA VAL A 210 11.10 -2.29 -4.59
C VAL A 210 10.51 -3.65 -4.92
N GLU A 211 9.94 -4.30 -3.92
CA GLU A 211 9.36 -5.64 -4.07
C GLU A 211 7.88 -5.59 -4.45
N ARG A 212 7.14 -4.61 -3.93
CA ARG A 212 5.70 -4.46 -4.16
C ARG A 212 5.28 -3.00 -4.14
N TYR A 213 4.21 -2.70 -4.85
CA TYR A 213 3.56 -1.39 -4.81
C TYR A 213 2.04 -1.52 -4.94
N ALA A 214 1.28 -0.63 -4.30
CA ALA A 214 -0.17 -0.61 -4.34
C ALA A 214 -0.71 0.80 -4.56
N TRP A 215 -1.49 0.97 -5.63
CA TRP A 215 -2.15 2.24 -5.92
C TRP A 215 -3.20 2.56 -4.84
N PHE A 216 -3.26 3.84 -4.44
CA PHE A 216 -4.31 4.35 -3.57
C PHE A 216 -5.33 5.14 -4.42
N ALA A 217 -6.54 4.64 -4.64
CA ALA A 217 -7.07 3.33 -4.25
C ALA A 217 -7.95 2.74 -5.37
N ALA A 218 -8.41 1.50 -5.22
CA ALA A 218 -9.34 0.90 -6.18
C ALA A 218 -10.65 1.69 -6.27
N ASN A 219 -11.27 1.96 -5.12
CA ASN A 219 -12.58 2.57 -4.96
C ASN A 219 -12.55 4.10 -4.83
N PRO A 220 -13.67 4.80 -5.09
CA PRO A 220 -13.83 6.22 -4.76
C PRO A 220 -13.67 6.48 -3.27
N TYR A 221 -12.59 7.16 -2.88
CA TYR A 221 -12.31 7.54 -1.50
C TYR A 221 -12.98 8.89 -1.15
N PRO A 222 -13.98 8.97 -0.27
CA PRO A 222 -14.60 10.25 0.10
C PRO A 222 -13.63 11.10 0.95
N TRP A 223 -13.34 12.31 0.49
CA TRP A 223 -12.48 13.27 1.19
C TRP A 223 -12.93 14.72 0.95
N GLY A 224 -13.15 15.49 2.02
CA GLY A 224 -13.56 16.90 1.92
C GLY A 224 -14.87 17.12 1.13
N GLY A 225 -15.84 16.20 1.26
CA GLY A 225 -17.14 16.29 0.59
C GLY A 225 -17.16 15.88 -0.88
N SER A 226 -16.11 15.26 -1.40
CA SER A 226 -16.09 14.66 -2.75
C SER A 226 -15.11 13.49 -2.82
N ALA A 227 -15.11 12.71 -3.90
CA ALA A 227 -14.04 11.75 -4.16
C ALA A 227 -12.96 12.39 -5.05
N PRO A 228 -11.67 12.37 -4.66
CA PRO A 228 -10.58 12.72 -5.57
C PRO A 228 -10.57 11.81 -6.80
N ARG A 229 -10.08 12.33 -7.93
CA ARG A 229 -9.99 11.60 -9.21
C ARG A 229 -8.79 10.64 -9.26
N ILE A 230 -8.70 9.76 -8.26
CA ILE A 230 -7.61 8.77 -8.09
C ILE A 230 -8.12 7.34 -8.20
N ASN A 231 -9.42 7.08 -8.01
CA ASN A 231 -9.98 5.73 -7.99
C ASN A 231 -9.78 4.99 -9.32
N LEU A 232 -9.45 3.70 -9.26
CA LEU A 232 -9.32 2.84 -10.44
C LEU A 232 -10.67 2.50 -11.04
N VAL A 233 -11.70 2.30 -10.21
CA VAL A 233 -13.07 2.00 -10.64
C VAL A 233 -14.08 2.92 -9.99
N ASP A 234 -15.20 3.18 -10.68
CA ASP A 234 -16.35 3.88 -10.10
C ASP A 234 -17.17 2.95 -9.16
N ASP A 235 -18.24 3.48 -8.56
CA ASP A 235 -19.11 2.70 -7.64
C ASP A 235 -19.79 1.49 -8.30
N ARG A 236 -19.81 1.45 -9.64
CA ARG A 236 -20.35 0.34 -10.45
C ARG A 236 -19.26 -0.58 -10.97
N LEU A 237 -18.03 -0.45 -10.45
CA LEU A 237 -16.85 -1.21 -10.86
C LEU A 237 -16.44 -0.96 -12.32
N LYS A 238 -16.86 0.16 -12.93
CA LYS A 238 -16.39 0.53 -14.27
C LYS A 238 -15.02 1.20 -14.16
N PRO A 239 -14.04 0.84 -15.01
CA PRO A 239 -12.71 1.40 -14.93
C PRO A 239 -12.71 2.88 -15.33
N THR A 240 -12.06 3.70 -14.50
CA THR A 240 -11.73 5.10 -14.80
C THR A 240 -10.53 5.16 -15.75
N PRO A 241 -10.12 6.34 -16.27
CA PRO A 241 -8.87 6.46 -17.02
C PRO A 241 -7.65 5.95 -16.24
N VAL A 242 -7.63 6.11 -14.90
CA VAL A 242 -6.55 5.61 -14.04
C VAL A 242 -6.58 4.08 -13.99
N GLY A 243 -7.77 3.50 -13.79
CA GLY A 243 -7.97 2.05 -13.82
C GLY A 243 -7.48 1.41 -15.12
N LYS A 244 -7.86 1.99 -16.25
CA LYS A 244 -7.42 1.51 -17.57
C LYS A 244 -5.90 1.56 -17.73
N ALA A 245 -5.27 2.66 -17.32
CA ALA A 245 -3.81 2.77 -17.38
C ALA A 245 -3.12 1.75 -16.46
N TYR A 246 -3.65 1.55 -15.25
CA TYR A 246 -3.12 0.58 -14.28
C TYR A 246 -3.21 -0.85 -14.82
N GLU A 247 -4.36 -1.25 -15.35
CA GLU A 247 -4.59 -2.56 -15.99
C GLU A 247 -3.67 -2.77 -17.20
N GLN A 248 -3.49 -1.75 -18.05
CA GLN A 248 -2.58 -1.81 -19.21
C GLN A 248 -1.13 -2.06 -18.79
N MET A 249 -0.66 -1.37 -17.75
CA MET A 249 0.70 -1.58 -17.24
C MET A 249 0.88 -2.96 -16.62
N MET A 250 -0.08 -3.43 -15.81
CA MET A 250 -0.02 -4.79 -15.25
C MET A 250 0.03 -5.86 -16.35
N ALA A 251 -0.78 -5.70 -17.41
CA ALA A 251 -0.75 -6.60 -18.56
C ALA A 251 0.59 -6.55 -19.31
N ALA A 252 1.16 -5.36 -19.49
CA ALA A 252 2.46 -5.19 -20.12
C ALA A 252 3.57 -5.92 -19.33
N PHE A 253 3.61 -5.76 -18.01
CA PHE A 253 4.61 -6.42 -17.16
C PHE A 253 4.46 -7.94 -17.15
N ALA A 254 3.22 -8.45 -17.07
CA ALA A 254 2.97 -9.88 -17.17
C ALA A 254 3.48 -10.47 -18.49
N SER A 255 3.33 -9.74 -19.60
CA SER A 255 3.82 -10.20 -20.91
C SER A 255 5.35 -10.27 -21.00
N VAL A 256 6.07 -9.31 -20.38
CA VAL A 256 7.54 -9.31 -20.31
C VAL A 256 8.05 -10.45 -19.43
N GLU A 257 7.36 -10.76 -18.32
CA GLU A 257 7.71 -11.90 -17.48
C GLU A 257 7.57 -13.24 -18.21
N VAL A 258 6.50 -13.42 -18.98
CA VAL A 258 6.30 -14.65 -19.78
C VAL A 258 7.41 -14.79 -20.83
N ALA A 259 7.70 -13.72 -21.57
CA ALA A 259 8.72 -13.74 -22.62
C ALA A 259 10.15 -13.94 -22.09
N SER A 260 10.43 -13.64 -20.83
CA SER A 260 11.75 -13.85 -20.19
C SER A 260 11.89 -15.21 -19.50
N ALA A 261 10.82 -16.00 -19.44
CA ALA A 261 10.79 -17.35 -18.89
C ALA A 261 10.90 -18.46 -19.95
N GLU A 262 10.86 -18.10 -21.24
CA GLU A 262 11.12 -18.98 -22.40
C GLU A 262 12.59 -18.91 -22.84
#